data_AF-A0A1X0NTB3-F1
#
_entry.id   AF-A0A1X0NTB3-F1
#
_cell.length_a   1.000
_cell.length_b   1.000
_cell.length_c   1.000
_cell.angle_alpha   90.00
_cell.angle_beta   90.00
_cell.angle_gamma   90.00
#
_symmetry.space_group_name_H-M   'P 1'
#
loop_
_entity.id
_entity.type
_entity.pdbx_description
1 polymer ?
#
loop_
_entity_poly.entity_id
_entity_poly.type
_entity_poly.pdbx_seq_one_letter_code
_entity_poly.pdbx_strand_id
1 'polypeptide(L)'
;MLRVTPIHRIGTISTALANLVLLTSNSFSVCDPFGVLFIGGVVFRLMSLPATIYGDRCVSRAACALPELQEAYQQYRAIVDHPRAIIWEKKVAAQKLKNDRDRIFRNYHTDNVRLVVPHGAALLWAWYTLCSPAQQIGDFLSVGSVGNTAAAVNTVTPLTFQVLGLSFDPTLVVAATITLFNVHEYLKRRTGFSDGLDEWIQQASRCSTIVWSGFVALVMFTQIFTGFVSFIPPHIAPVWLGISVVSGCKSVLVNHTAPMRALLSIEDYPPSHGSYGASSTAEAHEYRLAFTGVDAEERREMWQTQKKALDYECNVRLHRMLKQVGLFDRVEEAEYEAEKLKRKLSVARERRQQREAREKDGSQEEEEKERERESICDEGLVSTSHIRETDVVGPSAASVAATHFDDIQLQDNERRQKRRGVVQS
;
A
#
# COMPACT_ATOMS: atom_id res chain seq x y z
N MET A 1 -33.11 31.98 -8.58
CA MET A 1 -32.01 31.04 -8.23
C MET A 1 -32.09 30.73 -6.74
N LEU A 2 -32.88 29.72 -6.36
CA LEU A 2 -33.07 29.35 -4.95
C LEU A 2 -32.00 28.33 -4.54
N ARG A 3 -31.15 28.72 -3.59
CA ARG A 3 -30.22 27.81 -2.90
C ARG A 3 -31.03 26.74 -2.17
N VAL A 4 -31.01 25.53 -2.71
CA VAL A 4 -31.59 24.35 -2.08
C VAL A 4 -30.74 24.00 -0.85
N THR A 5 -31.30 24.17 0.33
CA THR A 5 -30.67 23.74 1.60
C THR A 5 -30.64 22.21 1.70
N PRO A 6 -29.64 21.62 2.37
CA PRO A 6 -29.47 20.17 2.44
C PRO A 6 -30.65 19.43 3.09
N ILE A 7 -31.40 20.11 3.96
CA ILE A 7 -32.53 19.54 4.71
C ILE A 7 -33.70 19.15 3.78
N HIS A 8 -33.99 19.95 2.74
CA HIS A 8 -35.04 19.59 1.77
C HIS A 8 -34.62 18.45 0.83
N ARG A 9 -33.33 18.33 0.47
CA ARG A 9 -32.84 17.23 -0.39
C ARG A 9 -32.92 15.87 0.29
N ILE A 10 -32.65 15.81 1.59
CA ILE A 10 -32.73 14.57 2.37
C ILE A 10 -34.17 14.02 2.39
N GLY A 11 -35.18 14.91 2.45
CA GLY A 11 -36.58 14.53 2.29
C GLY A 11 -36.91 13.98 0.90
N THR A 12 -36.38 14.58 -0.17
CA THR A 12 -36.63 14.13 -1.55
C THR A 12 -36.04 12.75 -1.86
N ILE A 13 -34.86 12.42 -1.31
CA ILE A 13 -34.24 11.11 -1.52
C ILE A 13 -34.99 10.03 -0.74
N SER A 14 -35.36 10.33 0.52
CA SER A 14 -36.11 9.40 1.36
C SER A 14 -37.48 9.06 0.75
N THR A 15 -38.20 10.07 0.27
CA THR A 15 -39.50 9.90 -0.40
C THR A 15 -39.38 9.16 -1.74
N ALA A 16 -38.34 9.45 -2.54
CA ALA A 16 -38.07 8.70 -3.76
C ALA A 16 -37.78 7.21 -3.47
N LEU A 17 -36.99 6.93 -2.43
CA LEU A 17 -36.70 5.57 -1.98
C LEU A 17 -37.96 4.86 -1.48
N ALA A 18 -38.79 5.52 -0.68
CA ALA A 18 -40.06 4.98 -0.20
C ALA A 18 -41.01 4.67 -1.37
N ASN A 19 -41.15 5.58 -2.33
CA ASN A 19 -41.97 5.36 -3.53
C ASN A 19 -41.45 4.21 -4.40
N LEU A 20 -40.12 4.07 -4.51
CA LEU A 20 -39.53 2.96 -5.23
C LEU A 20 -39.87 1.62 -4.56
N VAL A 21 -39.85 1.57 -3.23
CA VAL A 21 -40.28 0.38 -2.47
C VAL A 21 -41.77 0.09 -2.66
N LEU A 22 -42.63 1.11 -2.63
CA LEU A 22 -44.06 0.92 -2.88
C LEU A 22 -44.33 0.41 -4.31
N LEU A 23 -43.60 0.94 -5.30
CA LEU A 23 -43.68 0.50 -6.69
C LEU A 23 -43.21 -0.95 -6.87
N THR A 24 -42.08 -1.33 -6.26
CA THR A 24 -41.59 -2.71 -6.32
C THR A 24 -42.53 -3.66 -5.59
N SER A 25 -43.03 -3.29 -4.40
CA SER A 25 -44.00 -4.11 -3.66
C SER A 25 -45.28 -4.34 -4.46
N ASN A 26 -45.80 -3.29 -5.11
CA ASN A 26 -46.97 -3.40 -5.99
C ASN A 26 -46.69 -4.32 -7.20
N SER A 27 -45.49 -4.23 -7.78
CA SER A 27 -45.08 -5.10 -8.90
C SER A 27 -45.00 -6.57 -8.52
N PHE A 28 -44.64 -6.88 -7.27
CA PHE A 28 -44.67 -8.24 -6.72
C PHE A 28 -46.03 -8.64 -6.11
N SER A 29 -47.05 -7.78 -6.22
CA SER A 29 -48.38 -7.98 -5.63
C SER A 29 -48.36 -8.25 -4.12
N VAL A 30 -47.38 -7.68 -3.42
CA VAL A 30 -47.27 -7.77 -1.96
C VAL A 30 -47.94 -6.54 -1.35
N CYS A 31 -49.09 -6.76 -0.71
CA CYS A 31 -49.88 -5.72 -0.07
C CYS A 31 -49.78 -5.74 1.46
N ASP A 32 -49.21 -6.80 2.05
CA ASP A 32 -49.07 -6.91 3.50
C ASP A 32 -48.03 -5.92 4.02
N PRO A 33 -48.31 -5.19 5.13
CA PRO A 33 -47.42 -4.15 5.64
C PRO A 33 -46.04 -4.70 6.02
N PHE A 34 -46.00 -5.92 6.56
CA PHE A 34 -44.74 -6.64 6.84
C PHE A 34 -43.96 -6.94 5.55
N GLY A 35 -44.65 -7.43 4.52
CA GLY A 35 -44.05 -7.78 3.23
C GLY A 35 -43.49 -6.55 2.50
N VAL A 36 -44.21 -5.43 2.52
CA VAL A 36 -43.76 -4.15 1.96
C VAL A 36 -42.48 -3.68 2.65
N LEU A 37 -42.43 -3.72 3.99
CA LEU A 37 -41.25 -3.34 4.78
C LEU A 37 -40.05 -4.29 4.54
N PHE A 38 -40.31 -5.59 4.44
CA PHE A 38 -39.29 -6.58 4.06
C PHE A 38 -38.70 -6.30 2.68
N ILE A 39 -39.55 -6.05 1.67
CA ILE A 39 -39.12 -5.64 0.32
C ILE A 39 -38.33 -4.33 0.37
N GLY A 40 -38.72 -3.40 1.26
CA GLY A 40 -37.96 -2.19 1.54
C GLY A 40 -36.51 -2.49 1.93
N GLY A 41 -36.32 -3.37 2.91
CA GLY A 41 -35.00 -3.84 3.31
C GLY A 41 -34.21 -4.47 2.16
N VAL A 42 -34.85 -5.29 1.34
CA VAL A 42 -34.24 -5.91 0.15
C VAL A 42 -33.75 -4.84 -0.83
N VAL A 43 -34.62 -3.93 -1.22
CA VAL A 43 -34.31 -2.83 -2.17
C VAL A 43 -33.18 -1.95 -1.64
N PHE A 44 -33.25 -1.54 -0.37
CA PHE A 44 -32.21 -0.72 0.25
C PHE A 44 -30.85 -1.41 0.25
N ARG A 45 -30.84 -2.72 0.51
CA ARG A 45 -29.61 -3.51 0.46
C ARG A 45 -29.10 -3.67 -0.97
N LEU A 46 -29.97 -3.91 -1.96
CA LEU A 46 -29.60 -4.00 -3.38
C LEU A 46 -28.90 -2.73 -3.87
N MET A 47 -29.38 -1.55 -3.46
CA MET A 47 -28.76 -0.27 -3.83
C MET A 47 -27.35 -0.08 -3.23
N SER A 48 -27.08 -0.66 -2.06
CA SER A 48 -25.75 -0.63 -1.42
C SER A 48 -24.85 -1.81 -1.78
N LEU A 49 -25.36 -2.81 -2.51
CA LEU A 49 -24.57 -3.99 -2.90
C LEU A 49 -23.31 -3.61 -3.69
N PRO A 50 -23.36 -2.74 -4.73
CA PRO A 50 -22.18 -2.39 -5.53
C PRO A 50 -21.05 -1.83 -4.68
N ALA A 51 -21.37 -0.95 -3.71
CA ALA A 51 -20.38 -0.41 -2.78
C ALA A 51 -19.74 -1.52 -1.93
N THR A 52 -20.55 -2.46 -1.41
CA THR A 52 -20.00 -3.58 -0.62
C THR A 52 -19.21 -4.57 -1.45
N ILE A 53 -19.57 -4.81 -2.72
CA ILE A 53 -18.82 -5.68 -3.63
C ILE A 53 -17.49 -5.03 -4.01
N TYR A 54 -17.50 -3.73 -4.29
CA TYR A 54 -16.29 -2.98 -4.55
C TYR A 54 -15.35 -2.97 -3.33
N GLY A 55 -15.89 -2.82 -2.11
CA GLY A 55 -15.13 -2.97 -0.88
C GLY A 55 -14.47 -4.35 -0.77
N ASP A 56 -15.20 -5.42 -1.07
CA ASP A 56 -14.66 -6.79 -1.05
C ASP A 56 -13.52 -6.97 -2.07
N ARG A 57 -13.62 -6.40 -3.28
CA ARG A 57 -12.53 -6.39 -4.27
C ARG A 57 -11.29 -5.65 -3.76
N CYS A 58 -11.47 -4.50 -3.10
CA CYS A 58 -10.36 -3.75 -2.53
C CYS A 58 -9.66 -4.55 -1.44
N VAL A 59 -10.42 -5.28 -0.62
CA VAL A 59 -9.85 -6.12 0.43
C VAL A 59 -9.17 -7.36 -0.15
N SER A 60 -9.71 -8.00 -1.18
CA SER A 60 -9.05 -9.15 -1.82
C SER A 60 -7.70 -8.75 -2.42
N ARG A 61 -7.65 -7.63 -3.14
CA ARG A 61 -6.39 -7.08 -3.67
C ARG A 61 -5.40 -6.71 -2.58
N ALA A 62 -5.89 -6.15 -1.47
CA ALA A 62 -5.05 -5.86 -0.32
C ALA A 62 -4.49 -7.17 0.25
N ALA A 63 -5.31 -8.23 0.38
CA ALA A 63 -4.85 -9.54 0.81
C ALA A 63 -3.77 -10.12 -0.11
N CYS A 64 -3.88 -9.94 -1.42
CA CYS A 64 -2.85 -10.34 -2.39
C CYS A 64 -1.56 -9.49 -2.30
N ALA A 65 -1.67 -8.20 -1.94
CA ALA A 65 -0.53 -7.29 -1.81
C ALA A 65 0.29 -7.49 -0.52
N LEU A 66 -0.34 -8.06 0.51
CA LEU A 66 0.25 -8.20 1.83
C LEU A 66 1.45 -9.15 1.94
N PRO A 67 1.57 -10.29 1.23
CA PRO A 67 2.80 -11.08 1.24
C PRO A 67 4.03 -10.28 0.78
N GLU A 68 3.92 -9.51 -0.30
CA GLU A 68 5.00 -8.63 -0.76
C GLU A 68 5.34 -7.54 0.26
N LEU A 69 4.32 -7.00 0.94
CA LEU A 69 4.53 -6.01 2.00
C LEU A 69 5.24 -6.61 3.21
N GLN A 70 4.94 -7.87 3.54
CA GLN A 70 5.54 -8.58 4.67
C GLN A 70 7.04 -8.83 4.45
N GLU A 71 7.45 -9.19 3.23
CA GLU A 71 8.87 -9.32 2.89
C GLU A 71 9.61 -7.98 3.07
N ALA A 72 9.03 -6.88 2.58
CA ALA A 72 9.58 -5.55 2.79
C ALA A 72 9.64 -5.16 4.28
N TYR A 73 8.64 -5.55 5.06
CA TYR A 73 8.59 -5.33 6.50
C TYR A 73 9.64 -6.14 7.26
N GLN A 74 9.89 -7.39 6.87
CA GLN A 74 10.95 -8.23 7.46
C GLN A 74 12.34 -7.62 7.21
N GLN A 75 12.61 -7.11 6.00
CA GLN A 75 13.84 -6.39 5.70
C GLN A 75 14.01 -5.13 6.54
N TYR A 76 12.92 -4.36 6.72
CA TYR A 76 12.91 -3.20 7.61
C TYR A 76 13.21 -3.60 9.05
N ARG A 77 12.54 -4.63 9.56
CA ARG A 77 12.68 -5.10 10.94
C ARG A 77 14.10 -5.58 11.23
N ALA A 78 14.72 -6.32 10.30
CA ALA A 78 16.10 -6.76 10.41
C ALA A 78 17.10 -5.59 10.58
N ILE A 79 16.80 -4.43 10.00
CA ILE A 79 17.62 -3.22 10.14
C ILE A 79 17.33 -2.51 11.47
N VAL A 80 16.05 -2.38 11.85
CA VAL A 80 15.65 -1.63 13.06
C VAL A 80 16.01 -2.35 14.36
N ASP A 81 15.88 -3.67 14.37
CA ASP A 81 16.18 -4.53 15.52
C ASP A 81 17.68 -4.78 15.69
N HIS A 82 18.51 -4.37 14.73
CA HIS A 82 19.96 -4.55 14.80
C HIS A 82 20.56 -3.66 15.91
N PRO A 83 21.34 -4.22 16.86
CA PRO A 83 21.82 -3.49 18.04
C PRO A 83 22.79 -2.36 17.72
N ARG A 84 23.41 -2.38 16.53
CA ARG A 84 24.34 -1.35 16.05
C ARG A 84 23.73 -0.36 15.05
N ALA A 85 22.44 -0.46 14.76
CA ALA A 85 21.81 0.41 13.76
C ALA A 85 21.72 1.85 14.27
N ILE A 86 22.23 2.79 13.46
CA ILE A 86 22.24 4.22 13.77
C ILE A 86 20.83 4.80 13.53
N ILE A 87 20.43 5.82 14.28
CA ILE A 87 19.11 6.49 14.14
C ILE A 87 18.81 6.87 12.69
N TRP A 88 19.84 7.33 11.95
CA TRP A 88 19.70 7.67 10.54
C TRP A 88 19.33 6.46 9.67
N GLU A 89 19.96 5.30 9.88
CA GLU A 89 19.64 4.06 9.16
C GLU A 89 18.20 3.61 9.44
N LYS A 90 17.74 3.74 10.69
CA LYS A 90 16.34 3.46 11.05
C LYS A 90 15.36 4.39 10.32
N LYS A 91 15.68 5.69 10.21
CA LYS A 91 14.88 6.66 9.45
C LYS A 91 14.86 6.35 7.95
N VAL A 92 16.00 5.99 7.37
CA VAL A 92 16.10 5.61 5.94
C VAL A 92 15.33 4.32 5.68
N ALA A 93 15.46 3.32 6.56
CA ALA A 93 14.70 2.07 6.45
C ALA A 93 13.19 2.32 6.55
N ALA A 94 12.74 3.19 7.47
CA ALA A 94 11.32 3.56 7.59
C ALA A 94 10.81 4.29 6.34
N GLN A 95 11.61 5.18 5.77
CA GLN A 95 11.27 5.87 4.52
C GLN A 95 11.22 4.89 3.34
N LYS A 96 12.16 3.94 3.26
CA LYS A 96 12.16 2.88 2.26
C LYS A 96 10.89 2.02 2.39
N LEU A 97 10.55 1.57 3.59
CA LEU A 97 9.33 0.79 3.84
C LEU A 97 8.07 1.55 3.42
N LYS A 98 7.99 2.85 3.72
CA LYS A 98 6.87 3.69 3.27
C LYS A 98 6.78 3.74 1.74
N ASN A 99 7.91 3.91 1.06
CA ASN A 99 7.98 3.98 -0.40
C ASN A 99 7.63 2.63 -1.05
N ASP A 100 8.14 1.52 -0.48
CA ASP A 100 7.84 0.16 -0.94
C ASP A 100 6.35 -0.16 -0.73
N ARG A 101 5.76 0.20 0.43
CA ARG A 101 4.32 0.09 0.66
C ARG A 101 3.52 0.84 -0.39
N ASP A 102 3.85 2.11 -0.63
CA ASP A 102 3.11 2.93 -1.60
C ASP A 102 3.31 2.45 -3.05
N ARG A 103 4.44 1.80 -3.38
CA ARG A 103 4.68 1.14 -4.67
C ARG A 103 3.84 -0.13 -4.81
N ILE A 104 3.88 -1.02 -3.82
CA ILE A 104 3.14 -2.29 -3.81
C ILE A 104 1.64 -2.00 -3.89
N PHE A 105 1.11 -1.11 -3.04
CA PHE A 105 -0.31 -0.75 -3.06
C PHE A 105 -0.74 -0.13 -4.38
N ARG A 106 0.12 0.67 -5.03
CA ARG A 106 -0.14 1.16 -6.39
C ARG A 106 -0.19 0.04 -7.43
N ASN A 107 0.70 -0.95 -7.37
CA ASN A 107 0.69 -2.09 -8.27
C ASN A 107 -0.64 -2.87 -8.16
N TYR A 108 -1.11 -3.09 -6.94
CA TYR A 108 -2.39 -3.75 -6.66
C TYR A 108 -3.61 -2.81 -6.73
N HIS A 109 -3.44 -1.54 -7.13
CA HIS A 109 -4.50 -0.55 -7.25
C HIS A 109 -5.34 -0.33 -5.97
N THR A 110 -4.72 -0.51 -4.81
CA THR A 110 -5.34 -0.42 -3.47
C THR A 110 -4.82 0.78 -2.68
N ASP A 111 -5.67 1.33 -1.82
CA ASP A 111 -5.33 2.36 -0.85
C ASP A 111 -6.13 2.13 0.42
N ASN A 112 -5.64 2.62 1.57
CA ASN A 112 -6.38 2.55 2.85
C ASN A 112 -7.78 3.19 2.74
N VAL A 113 -7.90 4.30 1.99
CA VAL A 113 -9.18 4.98 1.76
C VAL A 113 -10.13 4.10 0.95
N ARG A 114 -9.63 3.46 -0.11
CA ARG A 114 -10.42 2.55 -0.95
C ARG A 114 -10.89 1.30 -0.20
N LEU A 115 -10.18 0.92 0.87
CA LEU A 115 -10.52 -0.21 1.72
C LEU A 115 -11.63 0.16 2.71
N VAL A 116 -11.60 1.35 3.31
CA VAL A 116 -12.55 1.75 4.38
C VAL A 116 -13.80 2.43 3.83
N VAL A 117 -13.67 3.32 2.84
CA VAL A 117 -14.77 4.16 2.35
C VAL A 117 -15.98 3.36 1.84
N PRO A 118 -15.83 2.27 1.06
CA PRO A 118 -16.99 1.53 0.55
C PRO A 118 -17.80 0.86 1.66
N HIS A 119 -17.14 0.33 2.69
CA HIS A 119 -17.80 -0.25 3.86
C HIS A 119 -18.42 0.82 4.75
N GLY A 120 -17.74 1.95 4.95
CA GLY A 120 -18.29 3.10 5.68
C GLY A 120 -19.52 3.69 5.01
N ALA A 121 -19.48 3.85 3.68
CA ALA A 121 -20.62 4.32 2.89
C ALA A 121 -21.79 3.34 2.96
N ALA A 122 -21.54 2.03 2.89
CA ALA A 122 -22.58 1.02 3.03
C ALA A 122 -23.22 1.02 4.44
N LEU A 123 -22.41 1.24 5.49
CA LEU A 123 -22.90 1.37 6.86
C LEU A 123 -23.76 2.62 7.04
N LEU A 124 -23.30 3.78 6.55
CA LEU A 124 -24.07 5.01 6.58
C LEU A 124 -25.37 4.91 5.76
N TRP A 125 -25.32 4.22 4.62
CA TRP A 125 -26.50 3.95 3.81
C TRP A 125 -27.50 3.06 4.54
N ALA A 126 -27.06 1.94 5.11
CA ALA A 126 -27.91 1.04 5.87
C ALA A 126 -28.58 1.79 7.04
N TRP A 127 -27.79 2.56 7.80
CA TRP A 127 -28.29 3.40 8.89
C TRP A 127 -29.34 4.41 8.40
N TYR A 128 -29.02 5.15 7.34
CA TYR A 128 -29.96 6.11 6.76
C TYR A 128 -31.27 5.44 6.33
N THR A 129 -31.19 4.30 5.66
CA THR A 129 -32.37 3.57 5.15
C THR A 129 -33.23 2.95 6.24
N LEU A 130 -32.61 2.53 7.35
CA LEU A 130 -33.31 2.01 8.53
C LEU A 130 -34.06 3.11 9.29
N CYS A 131 -33.57 4.36 9.26
CA CYS A 131 -34.17 5.45 10.02
C CYS A 131 -35.20 6.25 9.22
N SER A 132 -34.87 6.77 8.03
CA SER A 132 -35.73 7.76 7.36
C SER A 132 -36.76 7.15 6.40
N PRO A 133 -36.37 6.44 5.32
CA PRO A 133 -37.34 5.93 4.36
C PRO A 133 -38.15 4.76 4.93
N ALA A 134 -37.56 3.92 5.79
CA ALA A 134 -38.28 2.87 6.49
C ALA A 134 -39.38 3.43 7.42
N GLN A 135 -39.10 4.52 8.14
CA GLN A 135 -40.09 5.19 8.96
C GLN A 135 -41.21 5.79 8.09
N GLN A 136 -40.89 6.45 6.98
CA GLN A 136 -41.91 7.00 6.07
C GLN A 136 -42.84 5.93 5.50
N ILE A 137 -42.31 4.74 5.16
CA ILE A 137 -43.11 3.60 4.71
C ILE A 137 -44.00 3.10 5.86
N GLY A 138 -43.45 2.97 7.07
CA GLY A 138 -44.21 2.57 8.26
C GLY A 138 -45.35 3.53 8.58
N ASP A 139 -45.08 4.83 8.52
CA ASP A 139 -46.06 5.88 8.76
C ASP A 139 -47.17 5.84 7.68
N PHE A 140 -46.81 5.68 6.40
CA PHE A 140 -47.78 5.55 5.31
C PHE A 140 -48.71 4.34 5.46
N LEU A 141 -48.14 3.18 5.83
CA LEU A 141 -48.91 1.95 6.05
C LEU A 141 -49.83 2.05 7.28
N SER A 142 -49.42 2.81 8.30
CA SER A 142 -50.23 3.06 9.50
C SER A 142 -51.43 3.98 9.23
N VAL A 143 -51.30 4.95 8.32
CA VAL A 143 -52.37 5.87 7.91
C VAL A 143 -53.39 5.19 6.98
N GLY A 144 -53.00 4.09 6.30
CA GLY A 144 -53.93 3.27 5.53
C GLY A 144 -54.84 2.37 6.37
N SER A 145 -54.50 2.09 7.63
CA SER A 145 -55.24 1.17 8.51
C SER A 145 -56.15 1.87 9.54
N VAL A 146 -56.83 2.95 9.14
CA VAL A 146 -57.72 3.79 10.01
C VAL A 146 -59.06 3.09 10.30
N GLY A 147 -58.96 1.88 10.83
CA GLY A 147 -60.10 1.05 11.16
C GLY A 147 -59.73 -0.10 12.08
N ASN A 148 -58.89 0.15 13.09
CA ASN A 148 -59.02 -0.44 14.42
C ASN A 148 -57.99 0.20 15.37
N THR A 149 -58.37 0.25 16.63
CA THR A 149 -57.75 0.89 17.80
C THR A 149 -56.22 0.83 17.86
N ALA A 150 -55.60 1.70 18.67
CA ALA A 150 -54.15 1.84 18.91
C ALA A 150 -53.36 0.57 19.31
N ALA A 151 -53.98 -0.61 19.26
CA ALA A 151 -53.37 -1.95 19.26
C ALA A 151 -53.09 -2.50 17.83
N ALA A 152 -53.53 -1.81 16.77
CA ALA A 152 -53.48 -2.27 15.37
C ALA A 152 -52.19 -1.92 14.60
N VAL A 153 -51.24 -1.20 15.22
CA VAL A 153 -49.85 -1.09 14.71
C VAL A 153 -48.96 -2.15 15.36
N ASN A 154 -49.53 -3.26 15.79
CA ASN A 154 -48.79 -4.51 15.69
C ASN A 154 -48.76 -4.82 14.19
N THR A 155 -47.66 -4.50 13.52
CA THR A 155 -47.31 -5.19 12.28
C THR A 155 -47.33 -6.67 12.61
N VAL A 156 -48.48 -7.33 12.44
CA VAL A 156 -48.65 -8.75 12.74
C VAL A 156 -47.65 -9.44 11.83
N THR A 157 -46.50 -9.79 12.41
CA THR A 157 -45.49 -10.50 11.66
C THR A 157 -46.13 -11.86 11.37
N PRO A 158 -46.06 -12.37 10.14
CA PRO A 158 -46.59 -13.70 9.83
C PRO A 158 -45.85 -14.80 10.63
N LEU A 159 -44.76 -14.42 11.31
CA LEU A 159 -43.94 -15.25 12.18
C LEU A 159 -44.36 -15.21 13.65
N THR A 160 -45.35 -14.41 14.04
CA THR A 160 -45.83 -14.42 15.42
C THR A 160 -46.46 -15.75 15.77
N PHE A 161 -46.07 -16.33 16.90
CA PHE A 161 -46.71 -17.52 17.46
C PHE A 161 -47.07 -17.29 18.91
N GLN A 162 -48.10 -17.98 19.39
CA GLN A 162 -48.56 -17.86 20.77
C GLN A 162 -48.11 -19.08 21.58
N VAL A 163 -47.50 -18.85 22.73
CA VAL A 163 -47.16 -19.90 23.71
C VAL A 163 -47.69 -19.45 25.06
N LEU A 164 -48.54 -20.27 25.69
CA LEU A 164 -49.10 -19.99 27.02
C LEU A 164 -49.80 -18.62 27.12
N GLY A 165 -50.46 -18.18 26.04
CA GLY A 165 -51.14 -16.88 25.97
C GLY A 165 -50.24 -15.66 25.74
N LEU A 166 -48.93 -15.86 25.63
CA LEU A 166 -47.96 -14.83 25.26
C LEU A 166 -47.67 -14.87 23.76
N SER A 167 -47.72 -13.72 23.09
CA SER A 167 -47.34 -13.57 21.68
C SER A 167 -45.84 -13.33 21.55
N PHE A 168 -45.15 -14.20 20.81
CA PHE A 168 -43.72 -14.08 20.51
C PHE A 168 -43.53 -13.68 19.04
N ASP A 169 -42.75 -12.62 18.79
CA ASP A 169 -42.32 -12.22 17.45
C ASP A 169 -40.81 -12.50 17.28
N PRO A 170 -40.42 -13.57 16.55
CA PRO A 170 -39.02 -13.93 16.38
C PRO A 170 -38.32 -13.09 15.30
N THR A 171 -39.01 -12.20 14.59
CA THR A 171 -38.48 -11.50 13.41
C THR A 171 -37.14 -10.80 13.68
N LEU A 172 -37.06 -10.04 14.78
CA LEU A 172 -35.85 -9.31 15.16
C LEU A 172 -34.70 -10.27 15.54
N VAL A 173 -35.02 -11.38 16.22
CA VAL A 173 -34.05 -12.42 16.58
C VAL A 173 -33.51 -13.09 15.32
N VAL A 174 -34.38 -13.42 14.37
CA VAL A 174 -34.01 -14.01 13.07
C VAL A 174 -33.16 -13.05 12.24
N ALA A 175 -33.51 -11.76 12.21
CA ALA A 175 -32.69 -10.75 11.52
C ALA A 175 -31.29 -10.66 12.12
N ALA A 176 -31.18 -10.70 13.45
CA ALA A 176 -29.92 -10.63 14.19
C ALA A 176 -29.08 -11.93 14.10
N THR A 177 -29.71 -13.10 14.02
CA THR A 177 -28.97 -14.36 13.79
C THR A 177 -28.37 -14.41 12.40
N ILE A 178 -29.12 -13.98 11.38
CA ILE A 178 -28.63 -13.94 10.00
C ILE A 178 -27.50 -12.91 9.88
N THR A 179 -27.58 -11.73 10.52
CA THR A 179 -26.44 -10.80 10.54
C THR A 179 -25.22 -11.37 11.24
N LEU A 180 -25.39 -12.02 12.40
CA LEU A 180 -24.29 -12.67 13.11
C LEU A 180 -23.62 -13.73 12.23
N PHE A 181 -24.42 -14.59 11.59
CA PHE A 181 -23.92 -15.60 10.65
C PHE A 181 -23.11 -14.97 9.51
N ASN A 182 -23.63 -13.89 8.91
CA ASN A 182 -22.93 -13.16 7.85
C ASN A 182 -21.62 -12.56 8.33
N VAL A 183 -21.59 -11.98 9.53
CA VAL A 183 -20.36 -11.43 10.13
C VAL A 183 -19.36 -12.54 10.40
N HIS A 184 -19.80 -13.68 10.95
CA HIS A 184 -18.94 -14.81 11.24
C HIS A 184 -18.33 -15.40 9.97
N GLU A 185 -19.13 -15.63 8.93
CA GLU A 185 -18.68 -16.08 7.62
C GLU A 185 -17.68 -15.09 6.99
N TYR A 186 -17.97 -13.80 7.07
CA TYR A 186 -17.09 -12.75 6.55
C TYR A 186 -15.75 -12.69 7.28
N LEU A 187 -15.74 -12.84 8.61
CA LEU A 187 -14.52 -12.89 9.42
C LEU A 187 -13.73 -14.18 9.19
N LYS A 188 -14.41 -15.33 9.14
CA LYS A 188 -13.79 -16.65 8.91
C LYS A 188 -13.06 -16.74 7.57
N ARG A 189 -13.52 -16.02 6.55
CA ARG A 189 -12.80 -15.93 5.26
C ARG A 189 -11.47 -15.20 5.33
N ARG A 190 -11.24 -14.44 6.40
CA ARG A 190 -10.07 -13.57 6.57
C ARG A 190 -9.09 -14.10 7.61
N THR A 191 -9.39 -15.24 8.21
CA THR A 191 -8.45 -15.93 9.08
C THR A 191 -7.28 -16.47 8.27
N GLY A 192 -6.10 -16.54 8.87
CA GLY A 192 -4.87 -16.98 8.22
C GLY A 192 -4.02 -15.82 7.69
N PHE A 193 -4.35 -14.58 8.07
CA PHE A 193 -3.60 -13.41 7.62
C PHE A 193 -2.39 -13.11 8.53
N SER A 194 -2.61 -13.11 9.84
CA SER A 194 -1.54 -13.03 10.84
C SER A 194 -2.07 -13.59 12.15
N ASP A 195 -1.21 -14.24 12.94
CA ASP A 195 -1.62 -14.85 14.21
C ASP A 195 -2.32 -13.82 15.12
N GLY A 196 -1.83 -12.58 15.16
CA GLY A 196 -2.45 -11.51 15.93
C GLY A 196 -3.79 -11.02 15.37
N LEU A 197 -3.97 -11.01 14.05
CA LEU A 197 -5.27 -10.68 13.44
C LEU A 197 -6.27 -11.83 13.61
N ASP A 198 -5.79 -13.06 13.61
CA ASP A 198 -6.60 -14.27 13.86
C ASP A 198 -7.04 -14.35 15.32
N GLU A 199 -6.16 -14.02 16.27
CA GLU A 199 -6.52 -13.83 17.67
C GLU A 199 -7.58 -12.73 17.82
N TRP A 200 -7.42 -11.61 17.12
CA TRP A 200 -8.39 -10.53 17.13
C TRP A 200 -9.73 -10.93 16.51
N ILE A 201 -9.72 -11.67 15.40
CA ILE A 201 -10.92 -12.25 14.78
C ILE A 201 -11.60 -13.22 15.76
N GLN A 202 -10.83 -14.08 16.42
CA GLN A 202 -11.35 -15.03 17.39
C GLN A 202 -12.01 -14.29 18.56
N GLN A 203 -11.35 -13.27 19.10
CA GLN A 203 -11.90 -12.43 20.15
C GLN A 203 -13.16 -11.68 19.68
N ALA A 204 -13.13 -11.06 18.51
CA ALA A 204 -14.28 -10.36 17.92
C ALA A 204 -15.46 -11.31 17.70
N SER A 205 -15.21 -12.55 17.25
CA SER A 205 -16.25 -13.56 17.09
C SER A 205 -16.88 -13.95 18.43
N ARG A 206 -16.08 -14.17 19.48
CA ARG A 206 -16.57 -14.47 20.84
C ARG A 206 -17.38 -13.30 21.40
N CYS A 207 -16.86 -12.08 21.32
CA CYS A 207 -17.57 -10.88 21.74
C CYS A 207 -18.89 -10.71 20.97
N SER A 208 -18.90 -10.93 19.65
CA SER A 208 -20.11 -10.85 18.84
C SER A 208 -21.17 -11.88 19.24
N THR A 209 -20.77 -13.12 19.56
CA THR A 209 -21.71 -14.15 20.05
C THR A 209 -22.26 -13.82 21.43
N ILE A 210 -21.45 -13.25 22.32
CA ILE A 210 -21.89 -12.80 23.65
C ILE A 210 -22.90 -11.66 23.50
N VAL A 211 -22.57 -10.63 22.72
CA VAL A 211 -23.47 -9.50 22.44
C VAL A 211 -24.77 -9.97 21.80
N TRP A 212 -24.71 -10.88 20.83
CA TRP A 212 -25.89 -11.48 20.22
C TRP A 212 -26.72 -12.27 21.25
N SER A 213 -26.11 -13.11 22.08
CA SER A 213 -26.82 -13.88 23.10
C SER A 213 -27.52 -12.97 24.12
N GLY A 214 -26.86 -11.90 24.56
CA GLY A 214 -27.45 -10.88 25.43
C GLY A 214 -28.58 -10.12 24.75
N PHE A 215 -28.43 -9.78 23.47
CA PHE A 215 -29.50 -9.15 22.68
C PHE A 215 -30.72 -10.06 22.54
N VAL A 216 -30.54 -11.33 22.19
CA VAL A 216 -31.65 -12.29 22.08
C VAL A 216 -32.34 -12.50 23.43
N ALA A 217 -31.56 -12.67 24.51
CA ALA A 217 -32.12 -12.80 25.86
C ALA A 217 -32.92 -11.56 26.26
N LEU A 218 -32.40 -10.35 25.97
CA LEU A 218 -33.09 -9.10 26.23
C LEU A 218 -34.40 -8.99 25.44
N VAL A 219 -34.36 -9.25 24.14
CA VAL A 219 -35.54 -9.17 23.25
C VAL A 219 -36.62 -10.15 23.71
N MET A 220 -36.24 -11.41 23.99
CA MET A 220 -37.17 -12.41 24.51
C MET A 220 -37.72 -12.02 25.90
N PHE A 221 -36.89 -11.46 26.77
CA PHE A 221 -37.33 -10.98 28.10
C PHE A 221 -38.33 -9.82 27.97
N THR A 222 -38.08 -8.85 27.08
CA THR A 222 -39.01 -7.74 26.85
C THR A 222 -40.36 -8.18 26.27
N GLN A 223 -40.40 -9.26 25.49
CA GLN A 223 -41.65 -9.83 24.98
C GLN A 223 -42.49 -10.53 26.08
N ILE A 224 -41.83 -11.05 27.12
CA ILE A 224 -42.49 -11.67 28.28
C ILE A 224 -43.04 -10.58 29.23
N PHE A 225 -42.26 -9.52 29.45
CA PHE A 225 -42.65 -8.38 30.29
C PHE A 225 -43.29 -7.28 29.43
N THR A 226 -44.52 -7.54 28.97
CA THR A 226 -45.35 -6.67 28.12
C THR A 226 -45.59 -5.24 28.62
N GLY A 227 -45.07 -4.87 29.79
CA GLY A 227 -45.10 -3.52 30.36
C GLY A 227 -43.91 -2.61 30.01
N PHE A 228 -42.82 -3.13 29.43
CA PHE A 228 -41.74 -2.29 28.91
C PHE A 228 -42.04 -1.93 27.45
N VAL A 229 -42.36 -0.64 27.25
CA VAL A 229 -42.51 0.03 25.95
C VAL A 229 -41.50 -0.52 24.95
N SER A 230 -41.98 -0.97 23.79
CA SER A 230 -41.13 -1.46 22.70
C SER A 230 -40.10 -0.38 22.33
N PHE A 231 -38.86 -0.54 22.79
CA PHE A 231 -37.76 0.41 22.56
C PHE A 231 -37.39 0.54 21.07
N ILE A 232 -37.83 -0.42 20.24
CA ILE A 232 -37.51 -0.50 18.82
C ILE A 232 -38.79 -0.22 18.01
N PRO A 233 -38.79 0.79 17.13
CA PRO A 233 -39.89 1.02 16.21
C PRO A 233 -40.27 -0.23 15.38
N PRO A 234 -41.58 -0.50 15.18
CA PRO A 234 -42.06 -1.75 14.57
C PRO A 234 -41.59 -1.95 13.12
N HIS A 235 -41.24 -0.88 12.41
CA HIS A 235 -40.73 -0.96 11.04
C HIS A 235 -39.30 -1.48 10.92
N ILE A 236 -38.50 -1.44 12.00
CA ILE A 236 -37.07 -1.80 11.96
C ILE A 236 -36.89 -3.30 11.76
N ALA A 237 -37.66 -4.13 12.45
CA ALA A 237 -37.52 -5.59 12.40
C ALA A 237 -37.69 -6.18 10.97
N PRO A 238 -38.77 -5.89 10.22
CA PRO A 238 -38.93 -6.41 8.86
C PRO A 238 -37.91 -5.86 7.87
N VAL A 239 -37.57 -4.57 7.95
CA VAL A 239 -36.57 -3.93 7.08
C VAL A 239 -35.19 -4.54 7.33
N TRP A 240 -34.80 -4.69 8.61
CA TRP A 240 -33.54 -5.31 8.97
C TRP A 240 -33.47 -6.76 8.50
N LEU A 241 -34.57 -7.53 8.64
CA LEU A 241 -34.63 -8.90 8.13
C LEU A 241 -34.38 -8.95 6.61
N GLY A 242 -35.00 -8.06 5.83
CA GLY A 242 -34.74 -7.94 4.38
C GLY A 242 -33.28 -7.63 4.04
N ILE A 243 -32.67 -6.70 4.77
CA ILE A 243 -31.24 -6.36 4.64
C ILE A 243 -30.34 -7.58 4.95
N SER A 244 -30.66 -8.31 6.02
CA SER A 244 -29.91 -9.49 6.46
C SER A 244 -29.98 -10.63 5.46
N VAL A 245 -31.17 -10.91 4.90
CA VAL A 245 -31.38 -11.96 3.89
C VAL A 245 -30.56 -11.67 2.64
N VAL A 246 -30.64 -10.46 2.07
CA VAL A 246 -29.84 -10.10 0.88
C VAL A 246 -28.35 -10.17 1.17
N SER A 247 -27.93 -9.78 2.37
CA SER A 247 -26.52 -9.90 2.79
C SER A 247 -26.07 -11.36 2.88
N GLY A 248 -26.95 -12.26 3.34
CA GLY A 248 -26.71 -13.70 3.37
C GLY A 248 -26.65 -14.31 1.98
N CYS A 249 -27.60 -13.96 1.11
CA CYS A 249 -27.58 -14.37 -0.29
C CYS A 249 -26.30 -13.90 -0.99
N LYS A 250 -25.84 -12.67 -0.75
CA LYS A 250 -24.54 -12.20 -1.24
C LYS A 250 -23.41 -13.08 -0.70
N SER A 251 -23.36 -13.34 0.60
CA SER A 251 -22.30 -14.15 1.23
C SER A 251 -22.21 -15.57 0.65
N VAL A 252 -23.35 -16.21 0.41
CA VAL A 252 -23.41 -17.57 -0.14
C VAL A 252 -23.16 -17.56 -1.65
N LEU A 253 -23.83 -16.69 -2.41
CA LEU A 253 -23.75 -16.72 -3.87
C LEU A 253 -22.48 -16.06 -4.40
N VAL A 254 -22.21 -14.81 -4.04
CA VAL A 254 -21.06 -14.06 -4.56
C VAL A 254 -19.76 -14.57 -3.98
N ASN A 255 -19.80 -14.86 -2.69
CA ASN A 255 -18.61 -14.96 -1.89
C ASN A 255 -18.14 -16.43 -1.81
N HIS A 256 -19.04 -17.42 -1.71
CA HIS A 256 -18.66 -18.85 -1.65
C HIS A 256 -18.51 -19.50 -3.02
N THR A 257 -19.11 -18.95 -4.08
CA THR A 257 -19.00 -19.56 -5.41
C THR A 257 -17.89 -18.91 -6.23
N ALA A 258 -16.91 -19.71 -6.66
CA ALA A 258 -15.87 -19.30 -7.60
C ALA A 258 -16.40 -18.60 -8.88
N PRO A 259 -17.47 -19.06 -9.55
CA PRO A 259 -17.96 -18.41 -10.77
C PRO A 259 -18.48 -16.99 -10.52
N MET A 260 -19.16 -16.74 -9.39
CA MET A 260 -19.65 -15.39 -9.09
C MET A 260 -18.53 -14.45 -8.67
N ARG A 261 -17.49 -14.95 -7.99
CA ARG A 261 -16.28 -14.16 -7.73
C ARG A 261 -15.59 -13.76 -9.02
N ALA A 262 -15.44 -14.67 -9.97
CA ALA A 262 -14.85 -14.39 -11.28
C ALA A 262 -15.68 -13.36 -12.07
N LEU A 263 -17.02 -13.53 -12.13
CA LEU A 263 -17.92 -12.59 -12.79
C LEU A 263 -17.86 -11.20 -12.15
N LEU A 264 -17.70 -11.15 -10.83
CA LEU A 264 -17.53 -9.91 -10.09
C LEU A 264 -16.06 -9.55 -9.89
N SER A 265 -15.11 -10.07 -10.67
CA SER A 265 -13.68 -9.70 -10.61
C SER A 265 -13.11 -9.60 -9.18
N ILE A 266 -13.58 -10.47 -8.28
CA ILE A 266 -13.05 -10.62 -6.93
C ILE A 266 -11.90 -11.62 -7.07
N GLU A 267 -10.68 -11.16 -6.76
CA GLU A 267 -9.49 -12.01 -6.80
C GLU A 267 -9.60 -13.13 -5.77
N ASP A 268 -9.16 -14.33 -6.15
CA ASP A 268 -9.07 -15.44 -5.23
C ASP A 268 -7.98 -15.12 -4.19
N TYR A 269 -8.33 -15.36 -2.93
CA TYR A 269 -7.40 -15.21 -1.83
C TYR A 269 -6.17 -16.11 -2.04
N PRO A 270 -4.94 -15.61 -1.79
CA PRO A 270 -3.73 -16.39 -2.04
C PRO A 270 -3.73 -17.68 -1.20
N PRO A 271 -3.26 -18.81 -1.75
CA PRO A 271 -3.27 -20.11 -1.05
C PRO A 271 -2.39 -20.12 0.20
N SER A 272 -1.48 -19.15 0.34
CA SER A 272 -0.61 -18.95 1.51
C SER A 272 -1.28 -18.12 2.63
N HIS A 273 -2.58 -18.26 2.85
CA HIS A 273 -3.25 -17.85 4.11
C HIS A 273 -2.82 -18.71 5.32
N GLY A 274 -1.57 -19.18 5.34
CA GLY A 274 -1.08 -20.20 6.24
C GLY A 274 0.31 -19.86 6.71
N SER A 275 0.44 -19.69 8.04
CA SER A 275 1.68 -19.62 8.80
C SER A 275 2.70 -18.58 8.34
N TYR A 276 2.37 -17.29 8.51
CA TYR A 276 3.41 -16.25 8.60
C TYR A 276 3.95 -16.18 10.03
N GLY A 277 4.40 -17.34 10.53
CA GLY A 277 5.21 -17.45 11.73
C GLY A 277 6.62 -16.90 11.49
N ALA A 278 7.43 -16.86 12.55
CA ALA A 278 8.82 -16.40 12.50
C ALA A 278 9.71 -17.34 11.66
N SER A 279 9.63 -17.26 10.34
CA SER A 279 10.56 -17.92 9.44
C SER A 279 11.80 -17.04 9.26
N SER A 280 12.76 -17.26 10.15
CA SER A 280 14.17 -16.97 9.93
C SER A 280 14.64 -17.72 8.69
N THR A 281 14.96 -17.02 7.60
CA THR A 281 15.85 -17.54 6.56
C THR A 281 16.82 -16.45 6.13
N ALA A 282 18.11 -16.81 6.22
CA ALA A 282 19.26 -15.95 6.08
C ALA A 282 19.66 -15.66 4.62
N GLU A 283 18.71 -15.62 3.69
CA GLU A 283 19.00 -15.64 2.23
C GLU A 283 18.51 -14.42 1.46
N ALA A 284 18.35 -13.26 2.10
CA ALA A 284 17.94 -12.03 1.41
C ALA A 284 18.87 -10.84 1.69
N HIS A 285 20.17 -11.00 1.43
CA HIS A 285 21.15 -9.91 1.56
C HIS A 285 22.17 -9.88 0.41
N GLU A 286 21.74 -9.57 -0.81
CA GLU A 286 22.69 -9.24 -1.91
C GLU A 286 23.42 -7.90 -1.68
N TYR A 287 22.96 -7.03 -0.78
CA TYR A 287 23.64 -5.77 -0.46
C TYR A 287 24.46 -5.81 0.82
N ARG A 288 24.59 -6.97 1.48
CA ARG A 288 25.30 -7.09 2.78
C ARG A 288 26.40 -8.15 2.82
N LEU A 289 26.90 -8.61 1.67
CA LEU A 289 28.01 -9.56 1.59
C LEU A 289 29.42 -8.91 1.48
N ALA A 290 29.57 -7.60 1.67
CA ALA A 290 30.89 -6.94 1.56
C ALA A 290 31.45 -6.38 2.88
N PHE A 291 30.85 -6.64 4.04
CA PHE A 291 31.36 -6.15 5.34
C PHE A 291 31.78 -7.27 6.30
N THR A 292 32.27 -8.38 5.77
CA THR A 292 32.86 -9.47 6.56
C THR A 292 34.39 -9.45 6.61
N GLY A 293 35.03 -8.37 6.13
CA GLY A 293 36.46 -8.14 6.31
C GLY A 293 36.80 -7.92 7.79
N VAL A 294 37.71 -8.74 8.33
CA VAL A 294 38.18 -8.64 9.72
C VAL A 294 38.95 -7.34 9.94
N ASP A 295 39.64 -6.84 8.92
CA ASP A 295 40.44 -5.62 8.99
C ASP A 295 39.61 -4.32 9.03
N ALA A 296 39.97 -3.44 9.94
CA ALA A 296 39.27 -2.17 10.17
C ALA A 296 39.58 -1.12 9.09
N GLU A 297 40.74 -1.21 8.43
CA GLU A 297 41.16 -0.30 7.36
C GLU A 297 40.45 -0.61 6.05
N GLU A 298 40.36 -1.90 5.68
CA GLU A 298 39.62 -2.37 4.50
C GLU A 298 38.12 -2.01 4.61
N ARG A 299 37.55 -2.09 5.81
CA ARG A 299 36.17 -1.63 6.08
C ARG A 299 35.99 -0.13 5.92
N ARG A 300 36.97 0.70 6.31
CA ARG A 300 36.92 2.16 6.10
C ARG A 300 37.02 2.52 4.63
N GLU A 301 37.89 1.85 3.88
CA GLU A 301 38.06 2.10 2.45
C GLU A 301 36.82 1.69 1.65
N MET A 302 36.25 0.51 1.93
CA MET A 302 35.00 0.05 1.32
C MET A 302 33.81 0.95 1.67
N TRP A 303 33.72 1.41 2.93
CA TRP A 303 32.70 2.37 3.34
C TRP A 303 32.85 3.71 2.60
N GLN A 304 34.07 4.22 2.44
CA GLN A 304 34.31 5.48 1.73
C GLN A 304 34.01 5.37 0.24
N THR A 305 34.30 4.23 -0.41
CA THR A 305 33.96 4.00 -1.82
C THR A 305 32.46 3.87 -2.01
N GLN A 306 31.78 3.09 -1.17
CA GLN A 306 30.32 2.97 -1.22
C GLN A 306 29.62 4.30 -0.92
N LYS A 307 30.13 5.07 0.06
CA LYS A 307 29.63 6.42 0.34
C LYS A 307 29.77 7.34 -0.86
N LYS A 308 30.93 7.35 -1.54
CA LYS A 308 31.14 8.13 -2.77
C LYS A 308 30.20 7.71 -3.90
N ALA A 309 29.96 6.40 -4.06
CA ALA A 309 29.02 5.89 -5.06
C ALA A 309 27.57 6.31 -4.75
N LEU A 310 27.16 6.21 -3.49
CA LEU A 310 25.83 6.64 -3.03
C LEU A 310 25.64 8.15 -3.14
N ASP A 311 26.63 8.95 -2.75
CA ASP A 311 26.60 10.40 -2.90
C ASP A 311 26.50 10.79 -4.39
N TYR A 312 27.18 10.07 -5.29
CA TYR A 312 27.06 10.26 -6.72
C TYR A 312 25.66 9.91 -7.26
N GLU A 313 25.10 8.75 -6.89
CA GLU A 313 23.75 8.36 -7.30
C GLU A 313 22.67 9.32 -6.77
N CYS A 314 22.84 9.77 -5.53
CA CYS A 314 21.95 10.75 -4.91
C CYS A 314 22.01 12.08 -5.65
N ASN A 315 23.22 12.57 -5.96
CA ASN A 315 23.42 13.78 -6.76
C ASN A 315 22.82 13.63 -8.17
N VAL A 316 22.98 12.49 -8.83
CA VAL A 316 22.40 12.24 -10.16
C VAL A 316 20.88 12.21 -10.11
N ARG A 317 20.28 11.57 -9.09
CA ARG A 317 18.81 11.57 -8.91
C ARG A 317 18.28 12.95 -8.57
N LEU A 318 18.97 13.69 -7.71
CA LEU A 318 18.62 15.05 -7.32
C LEU A 318 18.74 16.00 -8.53
N HIS A 319 19.76 15.83 -9.36
CA HIS A 319 19.90 16.53 -10.65
C HIS A 319 18.77 16.20 -11.64
N ARG A 320 18.40 14.93 -11.78
CA ARG A 320 17.26 14.52 -12.63
C ARG A 320 15.93 15.08 -12.12
N MET A 321 15.72 15.11 -10.81
CA MET A 321 14.52 15.68 -10.21
C MET A 321 14.48 17.21 -10.38
N LEU A 322 15.59 17.89 -10.14
CA LEU A 322 15.68 19.34 -10.34
C LEU A 322 15.50 19.75 -11.81
N LYS A 323 15.99 18.94 -12.74
CA LYS A 323 15.75 19.07 -14.19
C LYS A 323 14.29 18.86 -14.57
N GLN A 324 13.59 17.92 -13.92
CA GLN A 324 12.15 17.71 -14.12
C GLN A 324 11.29 18.84 -13.52
N VAL A 325 11.77 19.47 -12.45
CA VAL A 325 11.12 20.61 -11.79
C VAL A 325 11.34 21.93 -12.55
N GLY A 326 12.20 21.94 -13.58
CA GLY A 326 12.47 23.12 -14.41
C GLY A 326 13.26 24.22 -13.70
N LEU A 327 13.90 23.88 -12.57
CA LEU A 327 14.68 24.84 -11.77
C LEU A 327 16.10 25.05 -12.32
N PHE A 328 16.50 24.30 -13.35
CA PHE A 328 17.77 24.45 -14.05
C PHE A 328 17.46 24.94 -15.46
N ASP A 329 17.68 26.23 -15.67
CA ASP A 329 17.68 26.80 -17.01
C ASP A 329 18.91 26.25 -17.75
N ARG A 330 18.73 25.75 -18.98
CA ARG A 330 19.79 25.10 -19.76
C ARG A 330 21.04 25.98 -19.97
N VAL A 331 20.88 27.29 -19.77
CA VAL A 331 21.94 28.30 -19.89
C VAL A 331 22.85 28.27 -18.66
N GLU A 332 22.31 28.18 -17.44
CA GLU A 332 23.12 28.14 -16.20
C GLU A 332 23.92 26.83 -16.08
N GLU A 333 23.37 25.71 -16.56
CA GLU A 333 24.08 24.42 -16.61
C GLU A 333 25.26 24.47 -17.61
N ALA A 334 25.06 25.09 -18.78
CA ALA A 334 26.11 25.28 -19.76
C ALA A 334 27.21 26.25 -19.27
N GLU A 335 26.85 27.31 -18.54
CA GLU A 335 27.80 28.24 -17.92
C GLU A 335 28.61 27.56 -16.82
N TYR A 336 27.96 26.76 -15.96
CA TYR A 336 28.64 26.00 -14.91
C TYR A 336 29.59 24.93 -15.48
N GLU A 337 29.18 24.21 -16.52
CA GLU A 337 30.05 23.25 -17.20
C GLU A 337 31.23 23.92 -17.90
N ALA A 338 31.00 25.08 -18.55
CA ALA A 338 32.06 25.87 -19.15
C ALA A 338 33.06 26.37 -18.09
N GLU A 339 32.59 26.82 -16.93
CA GLU A 339 33.45 27.29 -15.84
C GLU A 339 34.25 26.14 -15.21
N LYS A 340 33.61 24.98 -15.03
CA LYS A 340 34.27 23.75 -14.55
C LYS A 340 35.33 23.26 -15.53
N LEU A 341 35.08 23.33 -16.83
CA LEU A 341 36.07 23.01 -17.87
C LEU A 341 37.22 24.02 -17.87
N LYS A 342 36.95 25.33 -17.71
CA LYS A 342 37.99 26.36 -17.54
C LYS A 342 38.89 26.07 -16.32
N ARG A 343 38.30 25.70 -15.17
CA ARG A 343 39.07 25.33 -13.97
C ARG A 343 39.90 24.05 -14.17
N LYS A 344 39.36 23.05 -14.88
CA LYS A 344 40.14 21.85 -15.22
C LYS A 344 41.29 22.16 -16.16
N LEU A 345 41.08 23.03 -17.15
CA LEU A 345 42.12 23.48 -18.08
C LEU A 345 43.17 24.32 -17.37
N SER A 346 42.81 25.18 -16.41
CA SER A 346 43.78 25.96 -15.63
C SER A 346 44.65 25.06 -14.76
N VAL A 347 44.06 24.07 -14.07
CA VAL A 347 44.80 23.07 -13.28
C VAL A 347 45.69 22.20 -14.18
N ALA A 348 45.22 21.83 -15.38
CA ALA A 348 46.04 21.08 -16.33
C ALA A 348 47.21 21.92 -16.86
N ARG A 349 47.00 23.21 -17.16
CA ARG A 349 48.06 24.16 -17.54
C ARG A 349 49.07 24.36 -16.41
N GLU A 350 48.60 24.51 -15.18
CA GLU A 350 49.45 24.68 -14.00
C GLU A 350 50.29 23.43 -13.74
N ARG A 351 49.70 22.22 -13.87
CA ARG A 351 50.45 20.95 -13.79
C ARG A 351 51.47 20.81 -14.90
N ARG A 352 51.16 21.29 -16.11
CA ARG A 352 52.09 21.27 -17.23
C ARG A 352 53.24 22.25 -17.01
N GLN A 353 52.95 23.46 -16.55
CA GLN A 353 53.97 24.45 -16.17
C GLN A 353 54.85 23.96 -15.01
N GLN A 354 54.29 23.27 -14.02
CA GLN A 354 55.06 22.66 -12.95
C GLN A 354 55.96 21.51 -13.44
N ARG A 355 55.53 20.75 -14.46
CA ARG A 355 56.38 19.74 -15.10
C ARG A 355 57.48 20.39 -15.92
N GLU A 356 57.16 21.39 -16.74
CA GLU A 356 58.13 22.13 -17.55
C GLU A 356 59.14 22.92 -16.68
N ALA A 357 58.73 23.44 -15.52
CA ALA A 357 59.62 24.08 -14.55
C ALA A 357 60.55 23.06 -13.86
N ARG A 358 60.03 21.88 -13.50
CA ARG A 358 60.85 20.79 -12.94
C ARG A 358 61.82 20.19 -13.95
N GLU A 359 61.41 20.09 -15.21
CA GLU A 359 62.27 19.66 -16.31
C GLU A 359 63.36 20.70 -16.56
N LYS A 360 63.05 22.01 -16.49
CA LYS A 360 64.05 23.08 -16.62
C LYS A 360 65.05 23.13 -15.46
N ASP A 361 64.58 23.00 -14.22
CA ASP A 361 65.45 22.92 -13.05
C ASP A 361 66.31 21.65 -13.07
N GLY A 362 65.75 20.51 -13.51
CA GLY A 362 66.48 19.26 -13.71
C GLY A 362 67.52 19.35 -14.84
N SER A 363 67.19 20.02 -15.95
CA SER A 363 68.12 20.24 -17.05
C SER A 363 69.21 21.27 -16.74
N GLN A 364 69.04 22.17 -15.77
CA GLN A 364 70.14 23.02 -15.29
C GLN A 364 71.12 22.24 -14.40
N GLU A 365 70.63 21.32 -13.56
CA GLU A 365 71.51 20.39 -12.81
C GLU A 365 72.18 19.34 -13.72
N GLU A 366 71.54 18.93 -14.82
CA GLU A 366 72.13 18.05 -15.82
C GLU A 366 73.09 18.79 -16.76
N GLU A 367 72.80 20.01 -17.22
CA GLU A 367 73.75 20.83 -18.01
C GLU A 367 74.99 21.23 -17.20
N GLU A 368 74.89 21.42 -15.88
CA GLU A 368 76.07 21.66 -15.02
C GLU A 368 76.92 20.40 -14.87
N LYS A 369 76.30 19.20 -14.85
CA LYS A 369 77.00 17.90 -14.86
C LYS A 369 77.50 17.47 -16.25
N GLU A 370 76.86 17.90 -17.33
CA GLU A 370 77.29 17.68 -18.71
C GLU A 370 78.41 18.63 -19.12
N ARG A 371 78.43 19.88 -18.62
CA ARG A 371 79.59 20.78 -18.78
C ARG A 371 80.85 20.26 -18.09
N GLU A 372 80.72 19.47 -17.02
CA GLU A 372 81.85 18.71 -16.45
C GLU A 372 82.26 17.49 -17.30
N ARG A 373 81.39 17.00 -18.21
CA ARG A 373 81.63 15.80 -19.04
C ARG A 373 82.00 16.09 -20.51
N GLU A 374 81.58 17.22 -21.07
CA GLU A 374 81.81 17.59 -22.48
C GLU A 374 83.16 18.32 -22.74
N SER A 375 84.09 18.33 -21.78
CA SER A 375 85.51 18.60 -22.05
C SER A 375 86.23 17.43 -22.77
N ILE A 376 85.50 16.41 -23.22
CA ILE A 376 86.04 15.29 -23.98
C ILE A 376 85.18 15.03 -25.23
N CYS A 377 85.66 15.61 -26.33
CA CYS A 377 85.42 15.26 -27.74
C CYS A 377 84.11 15.73 -28.41
N ASP A 378 84.36 16.52 -29.44
CA ASP A 378 83.47 17.22 -30.37
C ASP A 378 83.19 16.38 -31.63
N GLU A 379 82.12 16.77 -32.33
CA GLU A 379 81.71 16.58 -33.74
C GLU A 379 80.50 15.68 -34.09
N GLY A 380 79.45 16.35 -34.58
CA GLY A 380 78.60 15.91 -35.70
C GLY A 380 77.14 15.52 -35.37
N LEU A 381 76.21 16.44 -35.09
CA LEU A 381 75.40 17.27 -36.02
C LEU A 381 74.21 16.57 -36.76
N VAL A 382 73.00 16.70 -36.16
CA VAL A 382 71.74 17.28 -36.71
C VAL A 382 70.66 16.47 -37.50
N SER A 383 69.43 16.70 -36.98
CA SER A 383 68.07 16.85 -37.60
C SER A 383 67.12 15.68 -37.91
N THR A 384 66.17 15.53 -36.98
CA THR A 384 64.70 15.64 -37.11
C THR A 384 64.03 15.83 -38.48
N SER A 385 63.03 14.98 -38.73
CA SER A 385 61.62 15.27 -39.14
C SER A 385 60.93 13.90 -39.34
N HIS A 386 59.62 13.62 -39.30
CA HIS A 386 58.36 14.36 -39.49
C HIS A 386 57.28 13.34 -39.06
N ILE A 387 56.34 13.63 -38.15
CA ILE A 387 55.03 12.96 -38.14
C ILE A 387 53.93 13.99 -37.91
N ARG A 388 52.93 13.83 -38.76
CA ARG A 388 51.89 14.74 -39.23
C ARG A 388 50.73 14.79 -38.24
N GLU A 389 50.16 15.99 -38.08
CA GLU A 389 48.85 16.21 -37.48
C GLU A 389 47.77 15.40 -38.21
N THR A 390 47.08 14.56 -37.45
CA THR A 390 45.71 14.13 -37.76
C THR A 390 44.90 14.34 -36.50
N ASP A 391 43.76 15.04 -36.61
CA ASP A 391 42.77 15.24 -35.56
C ASP A 391 42.45 13.91 -34.85
N VAL A 392 43.08 13.67 -33.71
CA VAL A 392 42.70 12.57 -32.82
C VAL A 392 41.61 13.12 -31.92
N VAL A 393 40.36 12.87 -32.32
CA VAL A 393 39.22 12.90 -31.39
C VAL A 393 39.61 12.00 -30.22
N GLY A 394 39.87 12.62 -29.07
CA GLY A 394 40.28 11.91 -27.87
C GLY A 394 39.28 10.77 -27.56
N PRO A 395 39.75 9.63 -27.07
CA PRO A 395 38.92 8.48 -26.77
C PRO A 395 37.69 8.92 -25.96
N SER A 396 36.49 8.51 -26.39
CA SER A 396 35.26 8.89 -25.70
C SER A 396 35.36 8.47 -24.23
N ALA A 397 34.72 9.22 -23.33
CA ALA A 397 34.77 8.96 -21.89
C ALA A 397 34.43 7.50 -21.52
N ALA A 398 33.65 6.80 -22.35
CA ALA A 398 33.35 5.38 -22.20
C ALA A 398 34.57 4.49 -22.51
N SER A 399 35.36 4.81 -23.54
CA SER A 399 36.59 4.08 -23.87
C SER A 399 37.72 4.34 -22.86
N VAL A 400 37.83 5.56 -22.33
CA VAL A 400 38.78 5.87 -21.24
C VAL A 400 38.39 5.14 -19.97
N ALA A 401 37.10 5.09 -19.64
CA ALA A 401 36.61 4.32 -18.49
C ALA A 401 36.87 2.83 -18.66
N ALA A 402 36.64 2.26 -19.86
CA ALA A 402 36.93 0.85 -20.15
C ALA A 402 38.42 0.52 -19.96
N THR A 403 39.33 1.31 -20.54
CA THR A 403 40.77 1.13 -20.33
C THR A 403 41.17 1.29 -18.87
N HIS A 404 40.51 2.17 -18.12
CA HIS A 404 40.81 2.37 -16.71
C HIS A 404 40.30 1.22 -15.82
N PHE A 405 39.21 0.56 -16.20
CA PHE A 405 38.73 -0.66 -15.53
C PHE A 405 39.61 -1.86 -15.86
N ASP A 406 40.08 -1.98 -17.10
CA ASP A 406 40.99 -3.04 -17.54
C ASP A 406 42.35 -2.92 -16.82
N ASP A 407 42.90 -1.71 -16.69
CA ASP A 407 44.14 -1.45 -15.95
C ASP A 407 44.01 -1.80 -14.45
N ILE A 408 42.84 -1.51 -13.86
CA ILE A 408 42.57 -1.87 -12.45
C ILE A 408 42.47 -3.38 -12.29
N GLN A 409 41.80 -4.09 -13.22
CA GLN A 409 41.76 -5.56 -13.18
C GLN A 409 43.14 -6.19 -13.38
N LEU A 410 43.98 -5.60 -14.22
CA LEU A 410 45.35 -6.06 -14.47
C LEU A 410 46.21 -5.89 -13.21
N GLN A 411 46.15 -4.73 -12.55
CA GLN A 411 46.83 -4.52 -11.27
C GLN A 411 46.30 -5.44 -10.15
N ASP A 412 44.99 -5.70 -10.11
CA ASP A 412 44.42 -6.58 -9.09
C ASP A 412 44.81 -8.06 -9.33
N ASN A 413 44.91 -8.47 -10.58
CA ASN A 413 45.44 -9.79 -10.96
C ASN A 413 46.93 -9.94 -10.65
N GLU A 414 47.75 -8.91 -10.89
CA GLU A 414 49.16 -8.91 -10.48
C GLU A 414 49.31 -9.00 -8.95
N ARG A 415 48.47 -8.29 -8.19
CA ARG A 415 48.45 -8.39 -6.72
C ARG A 415 48.05 -9.79 -6.25
N ARG A 416 47.08 -10.42 -6.91
CA ARG A 416 46.68 -11.81 -6.63
C ARG A 416 47.78 -12.81 -6.97
N GLN A 417 48.51 -12.60 -8.06
CA GLN A 417 49.67 -13.42 -8.42
C GLN A 417 50.81 -13.25 -7.42
N LYS A 418 51.13 -12.02 -6.98
CA LYS A 418 52.11 -11.78 -5.92
C LYS A 418 51.72 -12.47 -4.61
N ARG A 419 50.43 -12.45 -4.23
CA ARG A 419 49.93 -13.17 -3.05
C ARG A 419 50.02 -14.70 -3.18
N ARG A 420 49.90 -15.25 -4.39
CA ARG A 420 50.08 -16.70 -4.65
C ARG A 420 51.55 -17.12 -4.69
N GLY A 421 52.46 -16.24 -5.12
CA GLY A 421 53.91 -16.48 -5.12
C GLY A 421 54.56 -16.47 -3.74
N VAL A 422 53.93 -15.83 -2.74
CA VAL A 422 54.43 -15.77 -1.35
C VAL A 422 54.12 -17.05 -0.55
N VAL A 423 53.35 -17.99 -1.10
CA VAL A 423 52.98 -19.26 -0.43
C VAL A 423 53.91 -20.43 -0.80
N GLN A 424 54.92 -20.22 -1.64
CA GLN A 424 55.89 -21.26 -2.05
C GLN A 424 57.37 -20.90 -1.82
N SER A 425 57.67 -20.03 -0.86
CA SER A 425 59.05 -19.81 -0.37
C SER A 425 59.18 -20.17 1.09
#